data_AF-A0A970GWK7-F1
#
_entry.id   AF-A0A970GWK7-F1
#
_cell.length_a   1.000
_cell.length_b   1.000
_cell.length_c   1.000
_cell.angle_alpha   90.00
_cell.angle_beta   90.00
_cell.angle_gamma   90.00
#
_symmetry.space_group_name_H-M   'P 1'
#
loop_
_entity.id
_entity.type
_entity.pdbx_description
1 polymer ?
#
loop_
_entity_poly.entity_id
_entity_poly.type
_entity_poly.pdbx_seq_one_letter_code
_entity_poly.pdbx_strand_id
1 'polypeptide(L)' 'MKQDIHPKYDTATITCACGNVIETRSTVKEMTVNTCSACHPFFTGQQTLVDTEGRIDMFRKRYGMLKK' A
#
# COMPACT_ATOMS: atom_id res chain seq x y z
N MET A 1 5.33 21.23 24.68
CA MET A 1 6.69 21.08 24.15
C MET A 1 7.67 21.53 25.22
N LYS A 2 8.50 20.63 25.75
CA LYS A 2 9.64 21.01 26.59
C LYS A 2 10.78 21.46 25.68
N GLN A 3 11.57 22.45 26.12
CA GLN A 3 12.77 22.88 25.41
C GLN A 3 13.74 21.69 25.29
N ASP A 4 14.36 21.54 24.11
CA ASP A 4 15.41 20.58 23.75
C ASP A 4 15.10 19.08 23.59
N ILE A 5 13.89 18.59 23.92
CA ILE A 5 13.57 17.15 23.75
C ILE A 5 12.61 16.85 22.59
N HIS A 6 12.20 17.85 21.82
CA HIS A 6 11.28 17.66 20.70
C HIS A 6 11.93 18.04 19.37
N PRO A 7 11.85 17.16 18.36
CA PRO A 7 12.31 17.48 17.02
C PRO A 7 11.45 18.60 16.40
N LYS A 8 12.09 19.42 15.55
CA LYS A 8 11.45 20.55 14.89
C LYS A 8 10.32 20.04 13.99
N TYR A 9 9.14 20.63 14.14
CA TYR A 9 7.93 20.24 13.43
C TYR A 9 7.59 21.34 12.43
N ASP A 10 7.89 21.08 11.17
CA ASP A 10 7.77 22.05 10.07
C ASP A 10 6.73 21.56 9.04
N THR A 11 6.40 22.43 8.09
CA THR A 11 5.61 22.05 6.91
C THR A 11 6.42 21.11 6.03
N ALA A 12 5.80 20.01 5.61
CA ALA A 12 6.38 18.93 4.85
C ALA A 12 5.54 18.59 3.63
N THR A 13 6.21 18.37 2.51
CA THR A 13 5.59 18.01 1.24
C THR A 13 5.79 16.52 0.99
N ILE A 14 4.69 15.77 0.91
CA ILE A 14 4.71 14.34 0.62
C ILE A 14 4.34 14.14 -0.84
N THR A 15 5.29 13.68 -1.65
CA THR A 15 5.07 13.36 -3.05
C THR A 15 4.83 11.87 -3.20
N CYS A 16 3.71 11.49 -3.78
CA CYS A 16 3.45 10.09 -4.07
C CYS A 16 3.78 9.73 -5.52
N ALA A 17 4.16 8.47 -5.76
CA ALA A 17 4.30 7.90 -7.11
C ALA A 17 3.02 8.05 -7.96
N CYS A 18 1.86 8.20 -7.33
CA CYS A 18 0.57 8.50 -7.96
C CYS A 18 0.47 9.95 -8.51
N GLY A 19 1.49 10.79 -8.29
CA GLY A 19 1.50 12.22 -8.65
C GLY A 19 0.80 13.12 -7.62
N ASN A 20 0.22 12.55 -6.57
CA ASN A 20 -0.44 13.30 -5.52
C ASN A 20 0.58 13.98 -4.60
N VAL A 21 0.35 15.26 -4.30
CA VAL A 21 1.18 16.07 -3.40
C VAL A 21 0.35 16.40 -2.18
N ILE A 22 0.76 15.89 -1.02
CA ILE A 22 0.07 16.11 0.25
C ILE A 22 0.93 17.05 1.10
N GLU A 23 0.40 18.24 1.40
CA GLU A 23 1.00 19.16 2.36
C GLU A 23 0.61 18.74 3.77
N THR A 24 1.57 18.28 4.55
CA THR A 24 1.38 17.84 5.95
C THR A 24 2.40 18.55 6.83
N ARG A 25 2.31 18.42 8.15
CA ARG A 25 3.39 18.84 9.05
C ARG A 25 4.16 17.61 9.51
N SER A 26 5.48 17.64 9.38
CA SER A 26 6.35 16.53 9.76
C SER A 26 7.68 17.07 10.26
N THR A 27 8.48 16.20 10.85
CA THR A 27 9.87 16.51 11.21
C THR A 27 10.81 16.45 9.99
N VAL A 28 10.35 15.84 8.89
CA VAL A 28 11.07 15.69 7.63
C VAL A 28 10.37 16.52 6.55
N LYS A 29 11.09 17.41 5.89
CA LYS A 29 10.53 18.42 4.96
C LYS A 29 10.01 17.83 3.63
N GLU A 30 10.68 16.83 3.08
CA GLU A 30 10.29 16.23 1.80
C GLU A 30 10.30 14.71 1.92
N MET A 31 9.21 14.06 1.52
CA MET A 31 9.07 12.61 1.61
C MET A 31 8.46 12.05 0.33
N THR A 32 9.16 11.13 -0.33
CA THR A 32 8.63 10.38 -1.47
C THR A 32 7.99 9.09 -0.98
N VAL A 33 6.72 8.87 -1.28
CA VAL A 33 5.95 7.69 -0.83
C VAL A 33 5.42 6.89 -2.01
N ASN A 34 5.55 5.57 -1.98
CA ASN A 34 5.11 4.71 -3.09
C ASN A 34 3.60 4.59 -3.19
N THR A 35 2.87 4.65 -2.06
CA THR A 35 1.42 4.45 -2.04
C THR A 35 0.72 5.50 -1.19
N CYS A 36 -0.18 6.26 -1.82
CA CYS A 36 -1.05 7.28 -1.22
C CYS A 36 -2.42 6.68 -0.91
N SER A 37 -3.21 7.32 -0.04
CA SER A 37 -4.62 6.93 0.18
C SER A 37 -5.44 6.94 -1.10
N ALA A 38 -5.06 7.76 -2.09
CA ALA A 38 -5.70 7.82 -3.39
C ALA A 38 -5.32 6.65 -4.32
N CYS A 39 -4.25 5.89 -4.06
CA CYS A 39 -3.83 4.78 -4.92
C CYS A 39 -3.72 3.42 -4.25
N HIS A 40 -3.85 3.31 -2.92
CA HIS A 40 -3.83 2.00 -2.28
C HIS A 40 -5.08 1.21 -2.69
N PRO A 41 -4.95 -0.01 -3.23
CA PRO A 41 -6.07 -0.86 -3.68
C PRO A 41 -7.18 -1.05 -2.64
N PHE A 42 -6.80 -0.99 -1.35
CA PHE A 42 -7.74 -1.00 -0.22
C PHE A 42 -8.69 0.22 -0.19
N PHE A 43 -8.19 1.42 -0.48
CA PHE A 43 -8.99 2.64 -0.46
C PHE A 43 -9.75 2.88 -1.76
N THR A 44 -9.21 2.40 -2.89
CA THR A 44 -9.87 2.50 -4.21
C THR A 44 -10.89 1.39 -4.47
N GLY A 45 -11.05 0.46 -3.54
CA GLY A 45 -12.10 -0.58 -3.58
C GLY A 45 -11.90 -1.66 -4.64
N GLN A 46 -10.82 -1.60 -5.41
CA GLN A 46 -10.46 -2.67 -6.34
C GLN A 46 -9.75 -3.78 -5.56
N GLN A 47 -10.54 -4.70 -5.00
CA GLN A 47 -10.02 -5.97 -4.56
C GLN A 47 -9.36 -6.65 -5.75
N THR A 48 -8.06 -6.90 -5.66
CA THR A 48 -7.41 -7.88 -6.54
C THR A 48 -8.14 -9.19 -6.31
N LEU A 49 -9.02 -9.57 -7.23
CA LEU A 49 -9.67 -10.87 -7.26
C LEU A 49 -8.54 -11.89 -7.27
N VAL A 50 -8.27 -12.51 -6.12
CA VAL A 50 -7.44 -13.70 -6.08
C VAL A 50 -8.31 -14.79 -6.67
N ASP A 51 -8.21 -15.00 -7.99
CA ASP A 51 -8.99 -15.98 -8.75
C ASP A 51 -8.99 -17.32 -8.02
N THR A 52 -10.12 -17.64 -7.42
CA THR A 52 -10.38 -18.92 -6.74
C THR A 52 -10.34 -20.09 -7.74
N GLU A 53 -10.52 -19.82 -9.03
CA GLU A 53 -10.37 -20.80 -10.12
C GLU A 53 -8.98 -21.43 -10.16
N GLY A 54 -7.90 -20.66 -9.93
CA GLY A 54 -6.54 -21.19 -9.97
C GLY A 54 -6.25 -22.24 -8.89
N ARG A 55 -6.91 -22.15 -7.73
CA ARG A 55 -6.80 -23.14 -6.65
C ARG A 55 -7.49 -24.45 -7.00
N ILE A 56 -8.65 -24.40 -7.67
CA ILE A 56 -9.38 -25.59 -8.11
C ILE A 56 -8.60 -26.31 -9.22
N ASP A 57 -8.02 -25.57 -10.16
CA ASP A 57 -7.21 -26.15 -11.22
C ASP A 57 -5.89 -26.75 -10.71
N MET A 58 -5.24 -26.13 -9.72
CA MET A 58 -4.10 -26.75 -9.04
C MET A 58 -4.47 -28.02 -8.28
N PHE A 59 -5.65 -28.03 -7.61
CA PHE A 59 -6.14 -29.22 -6.92
C PHE A 59 -6.46 -30.35 -7.92
N ARG A 60 -7.15 -30.04 -9.02
CA ARG A 60 -7.43 -30.99 -10.11
C ARG A 60 -6.15 -31.52 -10.76
N LYS A 61 -5.12 -30.69 -10.97
CA LYS A 61 -3.81 -31.13 -11.47
C LYS A 61 -3.08 -32.07 -10.49
N ARG A 62 -3.18 -31.82 -9.17
CA ARG A 62 -2.50 -32.63 -8.14
C ARG A 62 -3.20 -33.96 -7.84
N TYR A 63 -4.52 -34.00 -7.86
CA TYR A 63 -5.30 -35.17 -7.41
C TYR A 63 -6.12 -35.84 -8.52
N GLY A 64 -6.24 -35.24 -9.70
CA GLY A 64 -6.98 -35.80 -10.84
C GLY A 64 -6.37 -37.06 -11.44
N MET A 65 -5.07 -37.30 -11.22
CA MET A 65 -4.37 -38.52 -11.67
C MET A 65 -4.53 -39.72 -10.72
N LEU A 66 -5.19 -39.57 -9.57
CA LEU A 66 -5.41 -40.63 -8.56
C LEU A 66 -6.77 -41.34 -8.73
N LYS A 67 -7.29 -41.46 -9.96
CA LYS A 67 -8.42 -42.34 -10.26
C LYS A 67 -7.90 -43.66 -10.86
N LYS A 68 -7.90 -44.68 -9.99
CA LYS A 68 -7.98 -46.13 -10.21
C LYS A 68 -7.21 -46.74 -11.38
#